data_AF-V5GKV8-F1
#
_entry.id   AF-V5GKV8-F1
#
_cell.length_a   1.000
_cell.length_b   1.000
_cell.length_c   1.000
_cell.angle_alpha   90.00
_cell.angle_beta   90.00
_cell.angle_gamma   90.00
#
_symmetry.space_group_name_H-M   'P 1'
#
loop_
_entity.id
_entity.type
_entity.pdbx_description
1 polymer ?
#
loop_
_entity_poly.entity_id
_entity_poly.type
_entity_poly.pdbx_seq_one_letter_code
_entity_poly.pdbx_strand_id
1 'polypeptide(L)'
;MPAMKDTNIVKIAVEMTDQVPQLIEFNQKQPLAGIIQELCNGWNLTEPEQYALQFNENNNNNYITEKNRNEIKNGSVLRLQYSPSKTAQDILHKLNTGSPEEKAHAMNRLSILSADMTFALDFINKQ
;
A
#
# COMPACT_ATOMS: atom_id res chain seq x y z
N MET A 1 -38.56 -4.51 -6.55
CA MET A 1 -37.51 -3.78 -7.28
C MET A 1 -36.20 -4.51 -7.04
N PRO A 2 -35.40 -4.89 -8.05
CA PRO A 2 -34.08 -5.45 -7.80
C PRO A 2 -33.22 -4.34 -7.16
N ALA A 3 -32.55 -4.64 -6.05
CA ALA A 3 -31.59 -3.71 -5.45
C ALA A 3 -30.55 -3.34 -6.52
N MET A 4 -30.45 -2.06 -6.87
CA MET A 4 -29.39 -1.59 -7.76
C MET A 4 -28.05 -1.96 -7.12
N LYS A 5 -27.31 -2.90 -7.73
CA LYS A 5 -25.93 -3.15 -7.35
C LYS A 5 -25.18 -1.83 -7.53
N ASP A 6 -24.67 -1.26 -6.44
CA ASP A 6 -23.83 -0.08 -6.53
C ASP A 6 -22.55 -0.46 -7.28
N THR A 7 -22.43 0.02 -8.51
CA THR A 7 -21.32 -0.32 -9.41
C THR A 7 -19.98 0.24 -8.93
N ASN A 8 -19.99 1.10 -7.90
CA ASN A 8 -18.79 1.70 -7.32
C ASN A 8 -18.21 0.88 -6.17
N ILE A 9 -18.87 -0.21 -5.76
CA ILE A 9 -18.40 -1.06 -4.66
C ILE A 9 -17.77 -2.33 -5.23
N VAL A 10 -16.53 -2.60 -4.84
CA VAL A 10 -15.82 -3.85 -5.16
C VAL A 10 -15.45 -4.58 -3.87
N LYS A 11 -15.66 -5.90 -3.84
CA LYS A 11 -15.32 -6.74 -2.70
C LYS A 11 -13.89 -7.22 -2.85
N ILE A 12 -13.05 -6.92 -1.87
CA ILE A 12 -11.61 -7.23 -1.92
C ILE A 12 -11.15 -7.86 -0.62
N ALA A 13 -9.98 -8.49 -0.66
CA ALA A 13 -9.21 -8.86 0.52
C ALA A 13 -8.02 -7.92 0.66
N VAL A 14 -7.72 -7.48 1.89
CA VAL A 14 -6.51 -6.72 2.21
C VAL A 14 -5.69 -7.51 3.22
N GLU A 15 -4.44 -7.80 2.86
CA GLU A 15 -3.50 -8.54 3.68
C GLU A 15 -2.50 -7.60 4.36
N MET A 16 -1.96 -8.04 5.49
CA MET A 16 -0.81 -7.43 6.15
C MET A 16 -0.01 -8.52 6.85
N THR A 17 1.32 -8.37 6.89
CA THR A 17 2.21 -9.32 7.56
C THR A 17 1.79 -9.50 9.02
N ASP A 18 1.73 -10.76 9.46
CA ASP A 18 1.34 -11.18 10.81
C ASP A 18 -0.08 -10.81 11.25
N GLN A 19 -0.96 -10.47 10.30
CA GLN A 19 -2.36 -10.14 10.57
C GLN A 19 -3.32 -11.05 9.79
N VAL A 20 -4.51 -11.27 10.34
CA VAL A 20 -5.60 -11.93 9.61
C VAL A 20 -6.10 -10.99 8.52
N PRO A 21 -6.19 -11.42 7.25
CA PRO A 21 -6.69 -10.57 6.16
C PRO A 21 -8.09 -10.02 6.43
N GLN A 22 -8.32 -8.78 6.05
CA GLN A 22 -9.64 -8.14 6.16
C GLN A 22 -10.37 -8.20 4.81
N LEU A 23 -11.61 -8.67 4.83
CA LEU A 23 -12.51 -8.64 3.66
C LEU A 23 -13.37 -7.40 3.74
N ILE A 24 -13.25 -6.49 2.77
CA ILE A 24 -13.96 -5.20 2.80
C ILE A 24 -14.74 -4.94 1.52
N GLU A 25 -15.79 -4.13 1.65
CA GLU A 25 -16.49 -3.51 0.53
C GLU A 25 -15.79 -2.19 0.19
N PHE A 26 -14.87 -2.23 -0.76
CA PHE A 26 -14.10 -1.08 -1.20
C PHE A 26 -14.98 -0.16 -2.05
N ASN A 27 -15.36 0.97 -1.47
CA ASN A 27 -16.12 2.01 -2.16
C ASN A 27 -15.19 2.92 -2.97
N GLN A 28 -15.28 2.83 -4.30
CA GLN A 28 -14.48 3.63 -5.25
C GLN A 28 -14.67 5.15 -5.14
N LYS A 29 -15.70 5.62 -4.41
CA LYS A 29 -15.96 7.05 -4.16
C LYS A 29 -15.42 7.55 -2.82
N GLN A 30 -15.11 6.64 -1.89
CA GLN A 30 -14.55 7.00 -0.59
C GLN A 30 -13.06 7.30 -0.74
N PRO A 31 -12.52 8.40 -0.18
CA PRO A 31 -11.08 8.67 -0.23
C PRO A 31 -10.26 7.51 0.35
N LEU A 32 -9.14 7.18 -0.27
CA LEU A 32 -8.25 6.10 0.16
C LEU A 32 -7.80 6.28 1.61
N ALA A 33 -7.56 7.53 2.04
CA ALA A 33 -7.21 7.83 3.43
C ALA A 33 -8.27 7.34 4.43
N GLY A 34 -9.55 7.47 4.10
CA GLY A 34 -10.64 6.95 4.93
C GLY A 34 -10.66 5.42 4.97
N ILE A 35 -10.45 4.77 3.83
CA ILE A 35 -10.38 3.30 3.74
C ILE A 35 -9.18 2.77 4.54
N ILE A 36 -8.03 3.42 4.42
CA ILE A 36 -6.80 3.05 5.16
C ILE A 36 -7.02 3.23 6.67
N GLN A 37 -7.65 4.31 7.10
CA GLN A 37 -8.02 4.51 8.52
C GLN A 37 -8.88 3.35 9.05
N GLU A 38 -9.89 2.92 8.29
CA GLU A 38 -10.76 1.80 8.68
C GLU A 38 -9.99 0.48 8.77
N LEU A 39 -9.11 0.20 7.81
CA LEU A 39 -8.22 -0.98 7.82
C LEU A 39 -7.28 -0.97 9.03
N CYS A 40 -6.65 0.18 9.31
CA CYS A 40 -5.80 0.38 10.48
C CYS A 40 -6.58 0.16 11.77
N ASN A 41 -7.81 0.67 11.88
CA ASN A 41 -8.67 0.42 13.03
C ASN A 41 -8.96 -1.08 13.22
N GLY A 42 -9.22 -1.81 12.13
CA GLY A 42 -9.46 -3.26 12.17
C GLY A 42 -8.26 -4.07 12.68
N TRP A 43 -7.04 -3.60 12.46
CA TRP A 43 -5.80 -4.22 12.97
C TRP A 43 -5.20 -3.52 14.21
N ASN A 44 -5.91 -2.55 14.80
CA ASN A 44 -5.43 -1.74 15.92
C ASN A 44 -4.07 -1.05 15.65
N LEU A 45 -3.85 -0.58 14.42
CA LEU A 45 -2.65 0.16 14.02
C LEU A 45 -2.84 1.65 14.31
N THR A 46 -1.78 2.28 14.81
CA THR A 46 -1.71 3.73 15.01
C THR A 46 -1.18 4.43 13.75
N GLU A 47 -1.41 5.73 13.62
CA GLU A 47 -0.83 6.57 12.55
C GLU A 47 -1.17 6.08 11.12
N PRO A 48 -2.44 6.04 10.72
CA PRO A 48 -2.88 5.52 9.42
C PRO A 48 -2.24 6.24 8.22
N GLU A 49 -1.83 7.50 8.37
CA GLU A 49 -1.09 8.26 7.35
C GLU A 49 0.29 7.68 7.03
N GLN A 50 0.80 6.81 7.90
CA GLN A 50 2.06 6.08 7.70
C GLN A 50 1.89 4.86 6.80
N TYR A 51 0.67 4.56 6.34
CA TYR A 51 0.35 3.37 5.56
C TYR A 51 -0.22 3.72 4.18
N ALA A 52 -0.15 2.77 3.26
CA ALA A 52 -0.72 2.83 1.93
C ALA A 52 -1.09 1.42 1.45
N LEU A 53 -1.99 1.35 0.46
CA LEU A 53 -2.32 0.11 -0.22
C LEU A 53 -1.34 -0.16 -1.36
N GLN A 54 -1.02 -1.43 -1.58
CA GLN A 54 -0.28 -1.93 -2.74
C GLN A 54 -1.04 -3.06 -3.41
N PHE A 55 -0.83 -3.21 -4.72
CA PHE A 55 -1.21 -4.45 -5.40
C PHE A 55 -0.38 -5.63 -4.86
N ASN A 56 -0.95 -6.84 -4.96
CA ASN A 56 -0.33 -8.08 -4.49
C ASN A 56 -0.34 -9.17 -5.60
N GLU A 57 -0.41 -8.77 -6.87
CA GLU A 57 -0.54 -9.66 -8.03
C GLU A 57 0.79 -9.79 -8.78
N ASN A 58 1.29 -11.01 -9.05
CA ASN A 58 2.36 -11.32 -10.03
C ASN A 58 3.48 -10.26 -10.16
N ASN A 59 4.25 -10.02 -9.09
CA ASN A 59 5.35 -9.04 -9.02
C ASN A 59 4.94 -7.56 -9.13
N ASN A 60 3.66 -7.23 -9.16
CA ASN A 60 3.16 -5.87 -9.06
C ASN A 60 3.10 -5.46 -7.59
N ASN A 61 4.08 -4.67 -7.15
CA ASN A 61 4.12 -4.05 -5.83
C ASN A 61 3.84 -2.54 -5.90
N ASN A 62 3.13 -2.09 -6.93
CA ASN A 62 2.84 -0.67 -7.09
C ASN A 62 1.89 -0.20 -5.99
N TYR A 63 2.16 0.99 -5.47
CA TYR A 63 1.28 1.71 -4.57
C TYR A 63 0.02 2.14 -5.31
N ILE A 64 -1.08 2.00 -4.58
CA ILE A 64 -2.39 2.46 -5.01
C ILE A 64 -2.54 3.92 -4.60
N THR A 65 -2.97 4.71 -5.57
CA THR A 65 -3.21 6.14 -5.47
C THR A 65 -4.64 6.43 -5.92
N GLU A 66 -5.12 7.64 -5.65
CA GLU A 66 -6.43 8.06 -6.15
C GLU A 66 -6.54 8.00 -7.68
N LYS A 67 -5.41 8.04 -8.39
CA LYS A 67 -5.37 8.01 -9.86
C LYS A 67 -5.50 6.62 -10.47
N ASN A 68 -5.06 5.58 -9.77
CA ASN A 68 -5.04 4.19 -10.28
C ASN A 68 -5.97 3.24 -9.51
N ARG A 69 -6.68 3.71 -8.46
CA ARG A 69 -7.64 2.89 -7.68
C ARG A 69 -8.74 2.22 -8.51
N ASN A 70 -9.06 2.75 -9.68
CA ASN A 70 -10.04 2.16 -10.60
C ASN A 70 -9.56 0.84 -11.23
N GLU A 71 -8.28 0.49 -11.09
CA GLU A 71 -7.75 -0.81 -11.52
C GLU A 71 -8.15 -1.96 -10.58
N ILE A 72 -8.59 -1.64 -9.35
CA ILE A 72 -9.04 -2.63 -8.35
C ILE A 72 -10.38 -3.23 -8.78
N LYS A 73 -10.46 -4.57 -8.77
CA LYS A 73 -11.63 -5.34 -9.20
C LYS A 73 -12.20 -6.17 -8.05
N ASN A 74 -13.41 -6.66 -8.23
CA ASN A 74 -13.97 -7.67 -7.32
C ASN A 74 -13.05 -8.90 -7.27
N GLY A 75 -12.73 -9.33 -6.05
CA GLY A 75 -11.82 -10.44 -5.80
C GLY A 75 -10.35 -10.08 -5.80
N SER A 76 -9.97 -8.81 -6.04
CA SER A 76 -8.58 -8.38 -5.91
C SER A 76 -8.07 -8.61 -4.47
N VAL A 77 -6.82 -9.05 -4.37
CA VAL A 77 -6.09 -9.15 -3.11
C VAL A 77 -5.07 -8.03 -3.10
N LEU A 78 -5.17 -7.16 -2.10
CA LEU A 78 -4.27 -6.03 -1.89
C LEU A 78 -3.44 -6.26 -0.64
N ARG A 79 -2.43 -5.43 -0.44
CA ARG A 79 -1.65 -5.41 0.80
C ARG A 79 -1.65 -4.01 1.41
N LEU A 80 -1.79 -3.92 2.73
CA LEU A 80 -1.44 -2.72 3.47
C LEU A 80 0.05 -2.74 3.80
N GLN A 81 0.76 -1.70 3.41
CA GLN A 81 2.18 -1.51 3.67
C GLN A 81 2.44 -0.10 4.18
N TYR A 82 3.66 0.14 4.65
CA TYR A 82 4.09 1.50 4.95
C TYR A 82 4.05 2.38 3.70
N SER A 83 3.67 3.64 3.89
CA SER A 83 3.54 4.63 2.82
C SER A 83 4.85 4.79 2.03
N PRO A 84 4.79 5.26 0.77
CA PRO A 84 5.98 5.52 -0.03
C PRO A 84 7.01 6.38 0.72
N SER A 85 6.55 7.45 1.37
CA SER A 85 7.40 8.38 2.12
C SER A 85 8.10 7.71 3.31
N LYS A 86 7.38 6.93 4.12
CA LYS A 86 7.96 6.22 5.27
C LYS A 86 8.93 5.13 4.80
N THR A 87 8.55 4.39 3.75
CA THR A 87 9.41 3.37 3.15
C THR A 87 10.69 3.97 2.58
N ALA A 88 10.62 5.10 1.89
CA ALA A 88 11.79 5.80 1.38
C ALA A 88 12.71 6.25 2.51
N GLN A 89 12.15 6.82 3.59
CA GLN A 89 12.92 7.24 4.76
C GLN A 89 13.63 6.05 5.44
N ASP A 90 12.94 4.92 5.62
CA ASP A 90 13.53 3.70 6.19
C ASP A 90 14.69 3.17 5.34
N ILE A 91 14.51 3.13 4.01
CA ILE A 91 15.56 2.73 3.07
C ILE A 91 16.77 3.67 3.17
N LEU A 92 16.55 4.99 3.09
CA LEU A 92 17.64 5.98 3.17
C LEU A 92 18.39 5.90 4.50
N HIS A 93 17.66 5.73 5.61
CA HIS A 93 18.27 5.56 6.92
C HIS A 93 19.18 4.32 6.94
N LYS A 94 18.67 3.15 6.54
CA LYS A 94 19.45 1.89 6.49
C LYS A 94 20.65 1.98 5.57
N LEU A 95 20.53 2.62 4.40
CA LEU A 95 21.65 2.81 3.47
C LEU A 95 22.77 3.66 4.07
N ASN A 96 22.42 4.68 4.85
CA ASN A 96 23.40 5.58 5.46
C ASN A 96 24.04 4.95 6.71
N THR A 97 23.25 4.41 7.63
CA THR A 97 23.71 4.06 8.99
C THR A 97 23.74 2.56 9.29
N GLY A 98 23.16 1.72 8.44
CA GLY A 98 23.02 0.27 8.70
C GLY A 98 24.31 -0.53 8.50
N SER A 99 24.28 -1.79 8.93
CA SER A 99 25.33 -2.78 8.66
C SER A 99 25.42 -3.13 7.16
N PRO A 100 26.51 -3.76 6.68
CA PRO A 100 26.59 -4.22 5.30
C PRO A 100 25.40 -5.08 4.85
N GLU A 101 24.89 -5.96 5.72
CA GLU A 101 23.72 -6.79 5.45
C GLU A 101 22.44 -5.95 5.35
N GLU A 102 22.23 -5.00 6.26
CA GLU A 102 21.07 -4.10 6.24
C GLU A 102 21.07 -3.22 5.00
N LYS A 103 22.24 -2.71 4.60
CA LYS A 103 22.42 -1.95 3.36
C LYS A 103 22.10 -2.80 2.14
N ALA A 104 22.58 -4.04 2.09
CA ALA A 104 22.28 -4.95 0.99
C ALA A 104 20.77 -5.23 0.86
N HIS A 105 20.09 -5.47 1.99
CA HIS A 105 18.64 -5.65 2.00
C HIS A 105 17.88 -4.38 1.58
N ALA A 106 18.31 -3.20 2.08
CA ALA A 106 17.73 -1.92 1.70
C ALA A 106 17.91 -1.63 0.20
N MET A 107 19.07 -1.94 -0.38
CA MET A 107 19.33 -1.80 -1.82
C MET A 107 18.45 -2.74 -2.65
N ASN A 108 18.26 -3.99 -2.22
CA ASN A 108 17.37 -4.92 -2.91
C ASN A 108 15.93 -4.41 -2.91
N ARG A 109 15.43 -3.97 -1.74
CA ARG A 109 14.10 -3.38 -1.61
C ARG A 109 13.93 -2.12 -2.46
N LEU A 110 14.94 -1.24 -2.47
CA LEU A 110 14.97 -0.05 -3.32
C LEU A 110 14.87 -0.43 -4.80
N SER A 111 15.62 -1.42 -5.25
CA SER A 111 15.60 -1.88 -6.65
C SER A 111 14.23 -2.38 -7.07
N ILE A 112 13.51 -3.09 -6.19
CA ILE A 112 12.16 -3.60 -6.48
C ILE A 112 11.16 -2.44 -6.56
N LEU A 113 11.19 -1.52 -5.59
CA LEU A 113 10.20 -0.45 -5.50
C LEU A 113 10.44 0.69 -6.50
N SER A 114 11.65 0.85 -7.03
CA SER A 114 11.99 1.92 -7.99
C SER A 114 11.25 1.80 -9.33
N ALA A 115 10.67 0.64 -9.65
CA ALA A 115 9.81 0.49 -10.83
C ALA A 115 8.44 1.19 -10.67
N ASP A 116 8.01 1.46 -9.43
CA ASP A 116 6.80 2.21 -9.15
C ASP A 116 7.10 3.72 -9.15
N MET A 117 6.45 4.43 -10.07
CA MET A 117 6.56 5.89 -10.20
C MET A 117 6.19 6.62 -8.90
N THR A 118 5.19 6.14 -8.16
CA THR A 118 4.75 6.76 -6.89
C THR A 118 5.87 6.73 -5.87
N PHE A 119 6.47 5.55 -5.70
CA PHE A 119 7.60 5.38 -4.80
C PHE A 119 8.85 6.13 -5.28
N ALA A 120 9.18 6.04 -6.56
CA ALA A 120 10.36 6.68 -7.13
C ALA A 120 10.33 8.20 -6.92
N LEU A 121 9.18 8.85 -7.13
CA LEU A 121 9.02 10.29 -6.90
C LEU A 121 9.19 10.66 -5.42
N ASP A 122 8.58 9.91 -4.50
CA ASP A 122 8.76 10.13 -3.05
C ASP A 122 10.24 9.97 -2.66
N PHE A 123 10.92 8.95 -3.17
CA PHE A 123 12.33 8.69 -2.87
C PHE A 123 13.26 9.79 -3.38
N ILE A 124 13.08 10.25 -4.63
CA ILE A 124 13.89 11.33 -5.23
C ILE A 124 13.72 12.64 -4.45
N ASN A 125 12.49 12.96 -4.03
CA ASN A 125 12.20 14.19 -3.28
C ASN A 125 12.77 14.20 -1.84
N LYS A 126 13.30 13.07 -1.36
CA LYS A 126 13.88 12.93 -0.02
C LYS A 126 15.42 12.95 -0.01
N GLN A 127 16.06 13.00 -1.17
CA GLN A 127 17.50 13.26 -1.29
C GLN A 127 17.81 14.74 -1.10
#